data_AF-A0A9D9PVH0-F1
#
_entry.id   AF-A0A9D9PVH0-F1
#
_cell.length_a   1.000
_cell.length_b   1.000
_cell.length_c   1.000
_cell.angle_alpha   90.00
_cell.angle_beta   90.00
_cell.angle_gamma   90.00
#
_symmetry.space_group_name_H-M   'P 1'
#
loop_
_entity.id
_entity.type
_entity.pdbx_description
1 polymer ?
#
loop_
_entity_poly.entity_id
_entity_poly.type
_entity_poly.pdbx_seq_one_letter_code
_entity_poly.pdbx_strand_id
1 'polypeptide(L)'
;YAVIVFMSVLTRTTAIAILTAFLLIVLVEPILAARETSLFLLSESQIFRGVLDGIAYVLPQLSGARDAIARHIVNQPVEWGPMAQCLASGAGFFALAAWMFHRRDY
;
A
#
# COMPACT_ATOMS: atom_id res chain seq x y z
N TYR A 1 6.24 5.22 2.20
CA TYR A 1 7.09 6.24 1.51
C TYR A 1 7.35 5.93 0.03
N ALA A 2 7.55 4.69 -0.40
CA ALA A 2 7.79 4.35 -1.82
C ALA A 2 6.72 4.91 -2.79
N VAL A 3 5.43 4.83 -2.43
CA VAL A 3 4.32 5.37 -3.22
C VAL A 3 4.40 6.90 -3.38
N ILE A 4 4.89 7.60 -2.36
CA ILE A 4 5.06 9.07 -2.38
C ILE A 4 6.16 9.46 -3.37
N VAL A 5 7.27 8.73 -3.34
CA VAL A 5 8.39 8.92 -4.28
C VAL A 5 7.92 8.65 -5.71
N PHE A 6 7.21 7.56 -5.95
CA PHE A 6 6.63 7.25 -7.26
C PHE A 6 5.69 8.36 -7.75
N MET A 7 4.74 8.79 -6.91
CA MET A 7 3.82 9.86 -7.28
C MET A 7 4.53 11.19 -7.53
N SER A 8 5.56 11.53 -6.74
CA SER A 8 6.36 12.74 -6.94
C SER A 8 7.11 12.71 -8.27
N VAL A 9 7.66 11.57 -8.67
CA VAL A 9 8.31 11.39 -9.98
C VAL A 9 7.28 11.50 -11.11
N LEU A 10 6.08 10.96 -10.90
CA LEU A 10 5.02 10.96 -11.91
C LEU A 10 4.46 12.36 -12.17
N THR A 11 4.08 13.08 -11.11
CA THR A 11 3.38 14.38 -11.16
C THR A 11 4.31 15.58 -11.21
N ARG A 12 5.62 15.39 -11.04
CA ARG A 12 6.65 16.46 -10.95
C ARG A 12 6.37 17.51 -9.86
N THR A 13 5.47 17.22 -8.92
CA THR A 13 5.02 18.16 -7.88
C THR A 13 4.96 17.45 -6.54
N THR A 14 5.70 17.98 -5.57
CA THR A 14 5.73 17.47 -4.20
C THR A 14 4.38 17.64 -3.50
N ALA A 15 3.66 18.73 -3.79
CA ALA A 15 2.34 18.99 -3.22
C ALA A 15 1.31 17.90 -3.57
N ILE A 16 1.23 17.49 -4.85
CA ILE A 16 0.30 16.43 -5.29
C ILE A 16 0.73 15.08 -4.73
N ALA A 17 2.03 14.82 -4.63
CA ALA A 17 2.54 13.58 -4.04
C ALA A 17 2.19 13.46 -2.55
N ILE A 18 2.33 14.56 -1.79
CA ILE A 18 1.96 14.61 -0.37
C ILE A 18 0.44 14.47 -0.20
N LEU A 19 -0.38 15.17 -1.00
CA LEU A 19 -1.84 15.05 -0.96
C LEU A 19 -2.29 13.62 -1.27
N THR A 20 -1.70 13.00 -2.28
CA THR A 20 -2.02 11.60 -2.64
C THR A 20 -1.62 10.65 -1.51
N ALA A 21 -0.44 10.86 -0.91
CA ALA A 21 0.01 10.07 0.23
C ALA A 21 -0.96 10.17 1.41
N PHE A 22 -1.41 11.39 1.70
CA PHE A 22 -2.38 11.64 2.75
C PHE A 22 -3.71 10.95 2.48
N LEU A 23 -4.22 11.05 1.25
CA LEU A 23 -5.47 10.41 0.83
C LEU A 23 -5.36 8.87 0.90
N LEU A 24 -4.21 8.31 0.49
CA LEU A 24 -3.94 6.89 0.58
C LEU A 24 -3.92 6.39 2.02
N ILE A 25 -3.23 7.09 2.93
CA ILE A 25 -3.09 6.66 4.33
C ILE A 25 -4.39 6.88 5.12
N VAL A 26 -5.03 8.03 4.95
CA VAL A 26 -6.18 8.42 5.79
C VAL A 26 -7.49 7.83 5.29
N LEU A 27 -7.64 7.65 3.98
CA LEU A 27 -8.90 7.19 3.39
C LEU A 27 -8.78 5.76 2.87
N VAL A 28 -7.83 5.50 1.97
CA VAL A 28 -7.77 4.22 1.25
C VAL A 28 -7.35 3.07 2.16
N GLU A 29 -6.32 3.27 2.99
CA GLU A 29 -5.79 2.24 3.87
C GLU A 29 -6.81 1.69 4.88
N PRO A 30 -7.54 2.51 5.68
CA PRO A 30 -8.52 1.99 6.62
C PRO A 30 -9.69 1.30 5.92
N ILE A 31 -10.11 1.80 4.74
CA ILE A 31 -11.14 1.15 3.92
C ILE A 31 -10.67 -0.24 3.48
N LEU A 32 -9.43 -0.35 3.01
CA LEU A 32 -8.83 -1.63 2.60
C LEU A 32 -8.58 -2.59 3.76
N ALA A 33 -8.25 -2.08 4.94
CA ALA A 33 -8.07 -2.87 6.16
C ALA A 33 -9.41 -3.44 6.66
N ALA A 34 -10.49 -2.66 6.53
CA ALA A 34 -11.85 -3.10 6.87
C ALA A 34 -12.52 -3.93 5.76
N ARG A 35 -11.80 -4.30 4.68
CA ARG A 35 -12.41 -4.96 3.51
C ARG A 35 -13.07 -6.29 3.86
N GLU A 36 -12.40 -7.10 4.67
CA GLU A 36 -12.86 -8.43 5.07
C GLU A 36 -14.02 -8.36 6.06
N THR A 37 -14.02 -7.36 6.93
CA THR A 37 -15.00 -7.18 8.01
C THR A 37 -16.24 -6.39 7.60
N SER A 38 -16.19 -5.56 6.56
CA SER A 38 -17.30 -4.68 6.17
C SER A 38 -17.64 -4.73 4.68
N LEU A 39 -16.67 -4.58 3.79
CA LEU A 39 -16.92 -4.48 2.35
C LEU A 39 -17.29 -5.82 1.72
N PHE A 40 -16.74 -6.94 2.23
CA PHE A 40 -17.09 -8.28 1.75
C PHE A 40 -18.50 -8.72 2.17
N LEU A 41 -19.07 -8.09 3.20
CA LEU A 41 -20.47 -8.29 3.62
C LEU A 41 -21.44 -7.49 2.73
N LEU A 42 -20.99 -6.36 2.17
CA LEU A 42 -21.81 -5.50 1.31
C LEU A 42 -21.96 -6.04 -0.12
N SER A 43 -21.10 -6.98 -0.54
CA SER A 43 -21.16 -7.58 -1.87
C SER A 43 -20.60 -9.00 -1.89
N GLU A 44 -21.45 -9.96 -2.26
CA GLU A 44 -21.06 -11.36 -2.53
C GLU A 44 -20.39 -11.55 -3.89
N SER A 45 -20.31 -10.49 -4.71
CA SER A 45 -19.71 -10.57 -6.03
C SER A 45 -18.23 -10.94 -5.93
N GLN A 46 -17.86 -12.09 -6.50
CA GLN A 46 -16.48 -12.56 -6.57
C GLN A 46 -15.56 -11.58 -7.31
N ILE A 47 -16.10 -10.84 -8.29
CA ILE A 47 -15.36 -9.83 -9.03
C ILE A 47 -15.00 -8.66 -8.12
N PHE A 48 -15.93 -8.21 -7.28
CA PHE A 48 -15.71 -7.11 -6.35
C PHE A 48 -14.64 -7.47 -5.30
N ARG A 49 -14.70 -8.70 -4.77
CA ARG A 49 -13.71 -9.24 -3.83
C ARG A 49 -12.34 -9.35 -4.49
N GLY A 50 -12.27 -9.89 -5.71
CA GLY A 50 -11.04 -10.03 -6.47
C GLY A 50 -10.36 -8.69 -6.80
N VAL A 51 -11.14 -7.65 -7.14
CA VAL A 51 -10.59 -6.30 -7.38
C VAL A 51 -10.05 -5.70 -6.08
N LEU A 52 -10.78 -5.81 -4.97
CA LEU A 52 -10.34 -5.32 -3.67
C LEU A 52 -9.07 -6.03 -3.19
N ASP A 53 -8.99 -7.35 -3.34
CA ASP A 53 -7.80 -8.11 -3.00
C ASP A 53 -6.63 -7.77 -3.92
N GLY A 54 -6.87 -7.57 -5.22
CA GLY A 54 -5.85 -7.10 -6.15
C GLY A 54 -5.26 -5.76 -5.73
N ILE A 55 -6.11 -4.79 -5.36
CA ILE A 55 -5.67 -3.48 -4.88
C ILE A 55 -4.91 -3.62 -3.55
N ALA A 56 -5.38 -4.49 -2.65
CA ALA A 56 -4.72 -4.76 -1.37
C ALA A 56 -3.38 -5.49 -1.51
N TYR A 57 -3.17 -6.22 -2.61
CA TYR A 57 -1.89 -6.86 -2.92
C TYR A 57 -0.88 -5.90 -3.53
N VAL A 58 -1.34 -4.96 -4.36
CA VAL A 58 -0.49 -3.96 -5.01
C VAL A 58 -0.05 -2.88 -4.02
N LEU A 59 -0.96 -2.45 -3.13
CA LEU A 59 -0.64 -1.42 -2.14
C LEU A 59 0.11 -2.00 -0.93
N PRO A 60 1.08 -1.25 -0.36
CA PRO A 60 1.75 -1.66 0.85
C PRO A 60 0.77 -1.70 2.03
N GLN A 61 0.61 -2.86 2.66
CA GLN A 61 -0.20 -3.06 3.86
C GLN A 61 0.51 -2.53 5.12
N LEU A 62 0.57 -1.20 5.24
CA LEU A 62 1.25 -0.50 6.34
C LEU A 62 0.69 -0.89 7.71
N SER A 63 -0.63 -1.06 7.83
CA SER A 63 -1.33 -1.53 9.03
C SER A 63 -0.86 -2.90 9.48
N GLY A 64 -0.82 -3.89 8.58
CA GLY A 64 -0.35 -5.24 8.89
C GLY A 64 1.13 -5.28 9.30
N ALA A 65 1.98 -4.47 8.68
CA ALA A 65 3.39 -4.36 9.09
C ALA A 65 3.53 -3.68 10.47
N ARG A 66 2.72 -2.65 10.76
CA ARG A 66 2.69 -2.01 12.08
C ARG A 66 2.25 -2.97 13.17
N ASP A 67 1.22 -3.78 12.90
CA ASP A 67 0.72 -4.78 13.85
C ASP A 67 1.74 -5.90 14.08
N ALA A 68 2.44 -6.35 13.03
CA ALA A 68 3.53 -7.31 13.15
C ALA A 68 4.66 -6.79 14.06
N ILE A 69 5.06 -5.51 13.91
CA ILE A 69 6.06 -4.87 14.76
C ILE A 69 5.56 -4.73 16.20
N ALA A 70 4.31 -4.31 16.39
CA ALA A 70 3.71 -4.19 17.72
C ALA A 70 3.66 -5.53 18.44
N ARG A 71 3.26 -6.61 17.75
CA ARG A 71 3.28 -7.97 18.30
C ARG A 71 4.69 -8.45 18.64
N HIS A 72 5.68 -8.12 17.81
CA HIS A 72 7.08 -8.44 18.09
C HIS A 72 7.57 -7.80 19.40
N ILE A 73 7.25 -6.52 19.62
CA ILE A 73 7.59 -5.79 20.86
C ILE A 73 6.95 -6.44 22.09
N VAL A 74 5.75 -7.02 21.93
CA VAL A 74 4.99 -7.68 23.01
C VAL A 74 5.33 -9.18 23.13
N ASN A 75 6.38 -9.68 22.44
CA ASN A 75 6.77 -11.10 22.40
C ASN A 75 5.63 -12.05 21.96
N GLN A 76 4.73 -11.57 21.12
CA GLN A 76 3.69 -12.38 20.49
C GLN A 76 4.17 -12.96 19.16
N PRO A 77 3.56 -14.07 18.68
CA PRO A 77 3.88 -14.63 17.37
C PRO A 77 3.66 -13.58 16.26
N VAL A 78 4.69 -13.38 15.45
CA VAL A 78 4.72 -12.38 14.38
C VAL A 78 4.36 -13.06 13.06
N GLU A 79 3.36 -12.54 12.38
CA GLU A 79 3.06 -12.92 11.00
C GLU A 79 3.94 -12.11 10.05
N TRP A 80 4.87 -12.78 9.37
CA TRP A 80 5.81 -12.15 8.46
C TRP A 80 5.22 -11.82 7.08
N GLY A 81 4.05 -12.39 6.74
CA GLY A 81 3.39 -12.20 5.45
C GLY A 81 3.16 -10.73 5.09
N PRO A 82 2.47 -9.94 5.94
CA PRO A 82 2.24 -8.51 5.69
C PRO A 82 3.53 -7.70 5.54
N MET A 83 4.59 -8.11 6.26
CA MET A 83 5.88 -7.44 6.25
C MET A 83 6.64 -7.71 4.94
N ALA A 84 6.64 -8.95 4.46
CA ALA A 84 7.20 -9.31 3.16
C ALA A 84 6.45 -8.62 1.99
N GLN A 85 5.13 -8.54 2.08
CA GLN A 85 4.31 -7.86 1.08
C GLN A 85 4.57 -6.35 1.04
N CYS A 86 4.75 -5.70 2.20
CA CYS A 86 5.18 -4.31 2.29
C CYS A 86 6.55 -4.07 1.63
N LEU A 87 7.50 -4.98 1.86
CA LEU A 87 8.83 -4.89 1.24
C LEU A 87 8.76 -5.09 -0.27
N ALA A 88 8.02 -6.10 -0.74
CA ALA A 88 7.87 -6.40 -2.16
C ALA A 88 7.19 -5.26 -2.92
N SER A 89 6.06 -4.76 -2.41
CA SER A 89 5.37 -3.60 -2.99
C SER A 89 6.23 -2.35 -2.96
N GLY A 90 6.90 -2.08 -1.82
CA GLY A 90 7.83 -0.95 -1.68
C GLY A 90 8.97 -0.99 -2.69
N ALA A 91 9.64 -2.15 -2.82
CA ALA A 91 10.70 -2.36 -3.80
C ALA A 91 10.18 -2.20 -5.24
N GLY A 92 8.97 -2.71 -5.53
CA GLY A 92 8.32 -2.55 -6.82
C GLY A 92 8.06 -1.08 -7.19
N PHE A 93 7.46 -0.31 -6.27
CA PHE A 93 7.23 1.12 -6.50
C PHE A 93 8.53 1.91 -6.66
N PHE A 94 9.58 1.59 -5.89
CA PHE A 94 10.89 2.21 -6.05
C PHE A 94 11.55 1.87 -7.38
N ALA A 95 11.51 0.60 -7.80
CA ALA A 95 12.05 0.16 -9.08
C ALA A 95 11.31 0.83 -10.25
N LEU A 96 9.97 0.90 -10.19
CA LEU A 96 9.16 1.61 -11.19
C LEU A 96 9.48 3.11 -11.22
N ALA A 97 9.62 3.75 -10.05
CA ALA A 97 10.00 5.15 -9.95
C ALA A 97 11.38 5.41 -10.58
N ALA A 98 12.38 4.57 -10.24
CA ALA A 98 13.73 4.66 -10.79
C ALA A 98 13.75 4.44 -12.31
N TRP A 99 13.00 3.46 -12.81
CA TRP A 99 12.89 3.18 -14.23
C TRP A 99 12.21 4.31 -15.02
N MET A 100 11.11 4.87 -14.49
CA MET A 100 10.46 6.03 -15.09
C MET A 100 11.36 7.27 -15.06
N PHE A 101 12.12 7.46 -13.98
CA PHE A 101 13.08 8.55 -13.85
C PHE A 101 14.19 8.41 -14.91
N HIS A 102 14.72 7.19 -15.10
CA HIS A 102 15.77 6.93 -16.09
C HIS A 102 15.31 7.12 -17.55
N ARG A 103 14.04 6.86 -17.86
CA ARG A 103 13.47 7.07 -19.21
C ARG A 103 13.00 8.49 -19.50
N ARG A 104 12.97 9.35 -18.48
CA ARG A 104 12.59 10.75 -18.66
C ARG A 104 13.86 11.57 -18.85
N ASP A 105 14.09 12.02 -20.07
CA ASP A 105 15.07 13.06 -20.36
C ASP A 105 14.67 14.32 -19.58
N TYR A 106 15.57 14.78 -18.72
CA TYR A 106 15.56 16.10 -18.12
C TYR A 106 16.45 17.02 -18.94
#